data_AF-A0A6V7UKB8-F1
#
_entry.id   AF-A0A6V7UKB8-F1
#
_cell.length_a   1.000
_cell.length_b   1.000
_cell.length_c   1.000
_cell.angle_alpha   90.00
_cell.angle_beta   90.00
_cell.angle_gamma   90.00
#
_symmetry.space_group_name_H-M   'P 1'
#
loop_
_entity.id
_entity.type
_entity.pdbx_description
1 polymer ?
#
loop_
_entity_poly.entity_id
_entity_poly.type
_entity_poly.pdbx_seq_one_letter_code
_entity_poly.pdbx_strand_id
1 'polypeptide(L)' 'MGICQSQEEKELESKTKQIDKDLLQAHIAHQKIVKLLLLGAGECGKSTILKQMRILHDHGFTEEEKEKQKFAVYNNTGKF' A
#
# COMPACT_ATOMS: atom_id res chain seq x y z
N MET A 1 -16.25 -35.68 32.11
CA MET A 1 -15.89 -35.65 30.68
C MET A 1 -15.02 -34.44 30.46
N GLY A 2 -13.71 -34.62 30.42
CA GLY A 2 -12.79 -33.50 30.44
C GLY A 2 -11.42 -33.87 29.91
N ILE A 3 -10.98 -33.02 28.96
CA ILE A 3 -9.61 -32.54 28.81
C ILE A 3 -8.64 -33.56 28.21
N CYS A 4 -8.74 -33.73 26.89
CA CYS A 4 -7.57 -33.87 26.03
C CYS A 4 -7.78 -32.95 24.82
N GLN A 5 -7.69 -31.63 25.02
CA GLN A 5 -7.39 -30.75 23.90
C GLN A 5 -5.92 -30.99 23.57
N SER A 6 -5.64 -31.52 22.38
CA SER A 6 -4.27 -31.70 21.93
C SER A 6 -3.58 -30.33 21.93
N GLN A 7 -2.27 -30.32 22.17
CA GLN A 7 -1.46 -29.10 22.12
C GLN A 7 -1.67 -28.32 20.80
N GLU A 8 -1.90 -29.06 19.70
CA GLU A 8 -2.23 -28.52 18.38
C GLU A 8 -3.52 -27.70 18.35
N GLU A 9 -4.57 -28.13 19.06
CA GLU A 9 -5.86 -27.44 19.08
C GLU A 9 -5.75 -26.09 19.80
N LYS A 10 -4.95 -26.01 20.87
CA LYS A 10 -4.64 -24.75 21.56
C LYS A 10 -3.79 -23.81 20.70
N GLU A 11 -2.83 -24.35 19.95
CA GLU A 11 -2.03 -23.56 19.02
C GLU A 11 -2.86 -23.01 17.87
N LEU A 12 -3.78 -23.81 17.31
CA LEU A 12 -4.75 -23.37 16.31
C LEU A 12 -5.65 -22.27 16.86
N GLU A 13 -6.19 -22.44 18.08
CA GLU A 13 -7.02 -21.42 18.72
C GLU A 13 -6.23 -20.11 18.95
N SER A 14 -4.98 -20.19 19.37
CA SER A 14 -4.11 -19.03 19.54
C SER A 14 -3.83 -18.32 18.21
N LYS A 15 -3.60 -19.07 17.12
CA LYS A 15 -3.41 -18.52 15.77
C LYS A 15 -4.67 -17.82 15.28
N THR A 16 -5.84 -18.45 15.42
CA THR A 16 -7.13 -17.84 15.05
C THR A 16 -7.37 -16.54 15.81
N LYS A 17 -7.15 -16.54 17.14
CA LYS A 17 -7.26 -15.32 17.96
C LYS A 17 -6.30 -14.21 17.52
N GLN A 18 -5.10 -14.57 17.05
CA GLN A 18 -4.16 -13.59 16.53
C GLN A 18 -4.64 -12.99 15.21
N ILE A 19 -5.13 -13.82 14.29
CA ILE A 19 -5.70 -13.38 13.01
C ILE A 19 -6.87 -12.42 13.25
N ASP A 20 -7.79 -12.75 14.16
CA ASP A 20 -8.95 -11.89 14.46
C ASP A 20 -8.52 -10.51 15.01
N LYS A 21 -7.47 -10.48 15.84
CA LYS A 21 -6.89 -9.22 16.33
C LYS A 21 -6.27 -8.41 15.20
N ASP A 22 -5.51 -9.04 14.32
CA ASP A 22 -4.86 -8.38 13.18
C ASP A 22 -5.91 -7.82 12.21
N LEU A 23 -6.98 -8.57 11.95
CA LEU A 23 -8.13 -8.13 11.14
C LEU A 23 -8.83 -6.92 11.75
N LEU A 24 -9.07 -6.92 13.06
CA LEU A 24 -9.68 -5.79 13.76
C LEU A 24 -8.80 -4.54 13.67
N GLN A 25 -7.49 -4.69 13.89
CA GLN A 25 -6.54 -3.58 13.77
C GLN A 25 -6.49 -3.02 12.35
N ALA A 26 -6.43 -3.90 11.33
CA ALA A 26 -6.47 -3.50 9.93
C ALA A 26 -7.78 -2.78 9.57
N HIS A 27 -8.91 -3.25 10.11
CA HIS A 27 -10.21 -2.59 9.90
C HIS A 27 -10.23 -1.17 10.46
N ILE A 28 -9.77 -0.99 11.70
CA ILE A 28 -9.68 0.34 12.35
C ILE A 28 -8.73 1.26 11.59
N ALA A 29 -7.57 0.75 11.14
CA ALA A 29 -6.63 1.51 10.32
C ALA A 29 -7.27 1.94 8.99
N HIS A 30 -7.98 1.04 8.32
CA HIS A 30 -8.64 1.32 7.04
C HIS A 30 -9.79 2.33 7.17
N GLN A 31 -10.55 2.32 8.28
CA GLN A 31 -11.58 3.34 8.54
C GLN A 31 -11.03 4.76 8.63
N LYS A 32 -9.75 4.93 9.00
CA LYS A 32 -9.07 6.23 9.09
C LYS A 32 -8.53 6.72 7.73
N ILE A 33 -8.55 5.88 6.69
CA ILE A 33 -8.04 6.23 5.36
C ILE A 33 -9.08 7.05 4.59
N VAL A 34 -8.69 8.26 4.18
CA VAL A 34 -9.49 9.09 3.27
C VAL A 34 -9.18 8.70 1.83
N LYS A 35 -10.20 8.25 1.08
CA LYS A 35 -10.08 7.90 -0.34
C LYS A 35 -10.46 9.08 -1.22
N LEU A 36 -9.55 9.48 -2.12
CA LEU A 36 -9.74 10.58 -3.06
C LEU A 36 -9.73 10.07 -4.49
N LEU A 37 -10.65 10.56 -5.32
CA LEU A 37 -10.72 10.28 -6.75
C LEU A 37 -10.42 11.55 -7.54
N LEU A 38 -9.35 11.54 -8.34
CA LEU A 38 -8.99 12.65 -9.22
C LEU A 38 -9.57 12.42 -10.62
N LEU A 39 -10.44 13.33 -11.07
CA LEU A 39 -11.08 13.29 -12.38
C LEU A 39 -10.52 14.41 -13.29
N GLY A 40 -10.54 14.17 -14.59
CA GLY A 40 -10.12 15.15 -15.60
C GLY A 40 -9.78 14.49 -16.93
N ALA A 41 -9.68 15.28 -18.00
CA ALA A 41 -9.32 14.82 -19.34
C ALA A 41 -7.94 14.17 -19.40
N GLY A 42 -7.60 13.50 -20.51
CA GLY A 42 -6.24 13.03 -20.76
C GLY A 42 -5.22 14.15 -20.56
N GLU A 43 -4.04 13.81 -20.04
CA GLU A 43 -2.88 14.72 -19.94
C GLU A 43 -3.05 15.98 -19.06
N CYS A 44 -4.20 16.17 -18.41
CA CYS A 44 -4.49 17.35 -17.59
C CYS A 44 -3.70 17.44 -16.26
N GLY A 45 -2.65 16.62 -16.07
CA GLY A 45 -1.77 16.69 -14.89
C GLY A 45 -2.19 15.89 -13.66
N LYS A 46 -3.19 14.99 -13.74
CA LYS A 46 -3.59 14.11 -12.60
C LYS A 46 -2.40 13.36 -12.00
N SER A 47 -1.57 12.75 -12.85
CA SER A 47 -0.37 12.04 -12.42
C SER A 47 0.67 12.98 -11.81
N THR A 48 0.72 14.24 -12.24
CA THR A 48 1.62 15.25 -11.67
C THR A 48 1.21 15.60 -10.25
N ILE A 49 -0.08 15.77 -9.98
CA ILE A 49 -0.60 16.01 -8.62
C ILE A 49 -0.23 14.84 -7.69
N LEU A 50 -0.44 13.60 -8.13
CA LEU A 50 -0.06 12.42 -7.33
C LEU A 50 1.45 12.34 -7.06
N LYS A 51 2.29 12.68 -8.05
CA LYS A 51 3.75 12.75 -7.86
C LYS A 51 4.14 13.81 -6.83
N GLN A 52 3.50 14.97 -6.85
CA GLN A 52 3.76 16.04 -5.87
C GLN A 52 3.31 15.64 -4.46
N MET A 53 2.15 14.99 -4.32
CA MET A 53 1.71 14.47 -3.02
C MET A 53 2.75 13.52 -2.40
N ARG A 54 3.37 12.67 -3.21
CA ARG A 54 4.44 11.77 -2.76
C ARG A 54 5.73 12.51 -2.36
N ILE A 55 6.09 13.58 -3.08
CA ILE A 55 7.26 14.40 -2.74
C ILE A 55 7.05 15.15 -1.41
N LEU A 56 5.83 15.64 -1.16
CA LEU A 56 5.52 16.50 -0.01
C LEU A 56 5.17 15.72 1.27
N HIS A 57 4.50 14.57 1.14
CA HIS A 57 3.89 13.86 2.27
C HIS A 57 4.42 12.44 2.49
N ASP A 58 5.35 11.98 1.65
CA ASP A 58 5.99 10.67 1.76
C ASP A 58 7.52 10.84 1.60
N HIS A 59 8.27 9.74 1.62
CA HIS A 59 9.73 9.69 1.57
C HIS A 59 10.29 9.98 0.16
N GLY A 60 9.51 10.63 -0.71
CA GLY A 60 9.85 10.87 -2.10
C GLY A 60 10.03 9.58 -2.91
N PHE A 61 10.89 9.64 -3.93
CA PHE A 61 11.21 8.51 -4.81
C PHE A 61 12.57 7.92 -4.48
N THR A 62 12.66 6.60 -4.45
CA THR A 62 13.92 5.88 -4.25
C THR A 62 14.82 6.00 -5.48
N GLU A 63 16.11 5.73 -5.32
CA GLU A 63 17.05 5.74 -6.46
C GLU A 63 16.67 4.71 -7.52
N GLU A 64 16.18 3.54 -7.12
CA GLU A 64 15.70 2.51 -8.05
C GLU A 64 14.52 3.00 -8.90
N GLU A 65 13.58 3.74 -8.30
CA GLU A 65 12.45 4.31 -9.02
C GLU A 65 12.88 5.44 -9.96
N LYS A 66 13.83 6.27 -9.54
CA LYS A 66 14.41 7.32 -10.41
C LYS A 66 15.12 6.69 -11.60
N GLU A 67 15.87 5.60 -11.40
CA GLU A 67 16.54 4.87 -12.48
C GLU A 67 15.53 4.34 -13.49
N LYS A 68 14.44 3.72 -13.02
CA LYS A 68 13.34 3.24 -13.89
C LYS A 68 12.69 4.38 -14.68
N GLN A 69 12.62 5.59 -14.11
CA GLN A 69 12.06 6.74 -14.81
C GLN A 69 12.97 7.33 -15.90
N LYS A 70 14.28 7.06 -15.89
CA LYS A 70 15.18 7.54 -16.95
C LYS A 70 14.74 7.07 -18.34
N PHE A 71 14.28 5.82 -18.46
CA PHE A 71 13.76 5.29 -19.71
C PHE A 71 12.57 6.10 -20.24
N ALA A 72 11.63 6.46 -19.36
CA ALA A 72 10.49 7.31 -19.74
C ALA A 72 10.95 8.71 -20.16
N VAL A 73 11.97 9.28 -19.52
CA VAL A 73 12.56 10.57 -19.90
C VAL A 73 13.19 10.50 -21.29
N TYR A 74 13.95 9.45 -21.60
CA TYR A 74 14.54 9.27 -22.93
C TYR A 74 13.47 9.14 -24.02
N ASN A 75 12.45 8.31 -23.79
CA ASN A 75 11.33 8.17 -24.72
C ASN A 75 10.60 9.50 -24.98
N ASN A 76 10.38 10.29 -23.93
CA ASN A 76 9.68 11.58 -24.05
C ASN A 76 10.54 12.66 -24.74
N THR A 77 11.87 12.56 -24.66
CA THR A 77 12.80 13.54 -25.24
C THR A 77 13.31 13.16 -26.63
N GLY A 78 12.90 12.01 -27.17
CA GLY A 78 13.30 11.54 -28.49
C GLY A 78 14.78 11.19 -28.62
N LYS A 79 15.49 11.04 -27.48
CA LYS A 79 16.88 10.60 -27.46
C LYS A 79 16.89 9.08 -27.38
N PHE A 80 17.17 8.45 -28.52
CA PHE A 80 17.46 7.01 -28.62
C PHE A 80 18.88 6.73 -28.13
#